data_AF-A0A7X5TKQ8-F1
#
_entry.id   AF-A0A7X5TKQ8-F1
#
_cell.length_a   1.000
_cell.length_b   1.000
_cell.length_c   1.000
_cell.angle_alpha   90.00
_cell.angle_beta   90.00
_cell.angle_gamma   90.00
#
_symmetry.space_group_name_H-M   'P 1'
#
loop_
_entity.id
_entity.type
_entity.pdbx_description
1 polymer ?
#
loop_
_entity_poly.entity_id
_entity_poly.type
_entity_poly.pdbx_seq_one_letter_code
_entity_poly.pdbx_strand_id
1 'polypeptide(L)'
;MKLKLLLLLSGVIFMLSAQANEPRLYIRSLFDIQYAFCAIKTNDVLGMDNRDSAREGRGFGSASTASMLLMANGENEISLEFGALDWFASDEVSDKARAHFNPEAKCKLELTAMRGKKSEVLTAIEVAMDKNGQPVATTPMNETKYAAISTPVVRHVIQADNVEAGHIEKKYFDPKEFPPNMTLYRFSRSVKISGLPDWEWVKATPYTDTSEQRQQLQRAYMAVWKTYNTKDINTIREQQKTALKAWAWATGESEESIFTSKPIYSNIKAKNFKMIPINWDDYRVKIMNQGRMVKLVNKSDPESSPISYYYIDDEDGETVLATTTPIFSLINGRFVQVI
;
A
#
# COMPACT_ATOMS: atom_id res chain seq x y z
N MET A 1 -7.67 -67.47 -53.37
CA MET A 1 -6.84 -67.58 -52.15
C MET A 1 -6.34 -66.18 -51.82
N LYS A 2 -6.59 -65.70 -50.60
CA LYS A 2 -6.64 -64.27 -50.21
C LYS A 2 -5.25 -63.67 -49.99
N LEU A 3 -4.99 -62.52 -50.62
CA LEU A 3 -3.84 -61.64 -50.35
C LEU A 3 -4.23 -60.70 -49.18
N LYS A 4 -3.59 -60.83 -48.02
CA LYS A 4 -3.73 -59.89 -46.90
C LYS A 4 -2.54 -58.95 -46.89
N LEU A 5 -2.80 -57.70 -47.24
CA LEU A 5 -1.92 -56.54 -47.11
C LEU A 5 -1.88 -56.16 -45.61
N LEU A 6 -0.71 -56.24 -44.97
CA LEU A 6 -0.49 -55.71 -43.62
C LEU A 6 0.09 -54.28 -43.78
N LEU A 7 -0.72 -53.26 -43.49
CA LEU A 7 -0.23 -51.89 -43.28
C LEU A 7 0.40 -51.79 -41.89
N LEU A 8 1.70 -51.52 -41.84
CA LEU A 8 2.38 -51.03 -40.63
C LEU A 8 2.08 -49.54 -40.47
N LEU A 9 1.26 -49.19 -39.48
CA LEU A 9 1.08 -47.83 -38.98
C LEU A 9 2.23 -47.50 -38.02
N SER A 10 3.26 -46.84 -38.52
CA SER A 10 4.26 -46.14 -37.69
C SER A 10 3.66 -44.83 -37.17
N GLY A 11 3.07 -44.89 -35.98
CA GLY A 11 2.65 -43.71 -35.21
C GLY A 11 3.85 -43.04 -34.57
N VAL A 12 4.27 -41.90 -35.11
CA VAL A 12 5.19 -40.97 -34.44
C VAL A 12 4.38 -40.22 -33.38
N ILE A 13 4.57 -40.60 -32.11
CA ILE A 13 4.01 -39.87 -30.97
C ILE A 13 4.91 -38.63 -30.78
N PHE A 14 4.46 -37.48 -31.27
CA PHE A 14 5.00 -36.19 -30.85
C PHE A 14 4.58 -35.95 -29.40
N MET A 15 5.44 -36.30 -28.45
CA MET A 15 5.35 -35.83 -27.08
C MET A 15 5.63 -34.32 -27.09
N LEU A 16 4.59 -33.51 -27.18
CA LEU A 16 4.64 -32.10 -26.76
C LEU A 16 4.97 -32.09 -25.27
N SER A 17 6.24 -31.89 -24.93
CA SER A 17 6.64 -31.55 -23.58
C SER A 17 5.99 -30.21 -23.23
N ALA A 18 4.84 -30.24 -22.56
CA ALA A 18 4.31 -29.10 -21.86
C ALA A 18 5.33 -28.73 -20.78
N GLN A 19 6.18 -27.74 -21.04
CA GLN A 19 6.92 -27.08 -19.98
C GLN A 19 5.86 -26.42 -19.09
N ALA A 20 5.55 -27.06 -17.97
CA ALA A 20 4.77 -26.42 -16.93
C ALA A 20 5.59 -25.20 -16.49
N ASN A 21 5.13 -24.00 -16.85
CA ASN A 21 5.72 -22.77 -16.34
C ASN A 21 5.72 -22.86 -14.82
N GLU A 22 6.89 -22.67 -14.20
CA GLU A 22 6.96 -22.67 -12.75
C GLU A 22 5.99 -21.63 -12.18
N PRO A 23 5.27 -21.96 -11.10
CA PRO A 23 4.34 -21.01 -10.50
C PRO A 23 5.06 -19.74 -10.05
N ARG A 24 4.54 -18.59 -10.48
CA ARG A 24 5.05 -17.27 -10.11
C ARG A 24 5.09 -17.11 -8.58
N LEU A 25 6.13 -16.45 -8.10
CA LEU A 25 6.25 -16.03 -6.70
C LEU A 25 5.35 -14.81 -6.44
N TYR A 26 4.54 -14.91 -5.39
CA TYR A 26 3.84 -13.79 -4.79
C TYR A 26 4.29 -13.64 -3.35
N ILE A 27 4.45 -12.41 -2.87
CA ILE A 27 4.68 -12.14 -1.45
C ILE A 27 3.61 -11.18 -0.99
N ARG A 28 2.88 -11.59 0.03
CA ARG A 28 1.79 -10.83 0.62
C ARG A 28 2.06 -10.56 2.08
N SER A 29 1.60 -9.40 2.56
CA SER A 29 1.45 -9.15 3.97
C SER A 29 0.02 -9.51 4.35
N LEU A 30 -0.14 -10.37 5.34
CA LEU A 30 -1.41 -10.70 5.97
C LEU A 30 -1.41 -10.00 7.32
N PHE A 31 -2.54 -9.42 7.70
CA PHE A 31 -2.65 -8.81 9.00
C PHE A 31 -3.96 -9.18 9.68
N ASP A 32 -3.93 -9.19 11.00
CA ASP A 32 -5.05 -9.50 11.88
C ASP A 32 -5.00 -8.55 13.08
N ILE A 33 -6.14 -7.98 13.44
CA ILE A 33 -6.27 -6.87 14.38
C ILE A 33 -7.36 -7.20 15.39
N GLN A 34 -7.06 -6.94 16.66
CA GLN A 34 -8.00 -7.09 17.76
C GLN A 34 -7.88 -5.91 18.73
N TYR A 35 -9.00 -5.26 19.04
CA TYR A 35 -9.12 -4.12 19.97
C TYR A 35 -8.06 -3.01 19.84
N ALA A 36 -7.60 -2.70 18.62
CA ALA A 36 -6.53 -1.73 18.42
C ALA A 36 -6.60 -0.99 17.08
N PHE A 37 -5.82 0.07 16.97
CA PHE A 37 -5.36 0.60 15.69
C PHE A 37 -4.08 -0.12 15.26
N CYS A 38 -4.03 -0.50 13.99
CA CYS A 38 -2.87 -1.10 13.36
C CYS A 38 -2.64 -0.55 11.96
N ALA A 39 -1.37 -0.25 11.65
CA ALA A 39 -0.93 0.03 10.30
C ALA A 39 0.28 -0.85 9.94
N ILE A 40 0.20 -1.57 8.83
CA ILE A 40 1.31 -2.39 8.33
C ILE A 40 2.03 -1.66 7.20
N LYS A 41 3.37 -1.73 7.20
CA LYS A 41 4.21 -1.08 6.20
C LYS A 41 5.27 -2.02 5.66
N THR A 42 5.63 -1.79 4.41
CA THR A 42 6.78 -2.40 3.75
C THR A 42 7.67 -1.28 3.23
N ASN A 43 8.92 -1.21 3.69
CA ASN A 43 9.87 -0.16 3.34
C ASN A 43 9.28 1.26 3.52
N ASP A 44 8.67 1.52 4.68
CA ASP A 44 7.92 2.74 5.05
C ASP A 44 6.67 3.08 4.21
N VAL A 45 6.33 2.27 3.21
CA VAL A 45 5.09 2.45 2.44
C VAL A 45 3.95 1.76 3.19
N LEU A 46 2.89 2.52 3.49
CA LEU A 46 1.66 1.99 4.07
C LEU A 46 1.04 0.96 3.12
N GLY A 47 0.88 -0.27 3.61
CA GLY A 47 0.16 -1.31 2.89
C GLY A 47 -1.33 -1.26 3.18
N MET A 48 -1.69 -1.24 4.47
CA MET A 48 -3.05 -1.18 4.96
C MET A 48 -3.03 -0.71 6.42
N ASP A 49 -4.08 -0.04 6.84
CA ASP A 49 -4.42 0.16 8.24
C ASP A 49 -5.93 0.04 8.46
N ASN A 50 -6.37 0.15 9.71
CA ASN A 50 -7.78 0.17 10.07
C ASN A 50 -8.25 1.54 10.58
N ARG A 51 -7.64 2.64 10.13
CA ARG A 51 -7.95 4.01 10.63
C ARG A 51 -9.43 4.34 10.55
N ASP A 52 -10.05 4.15 9.40
CA ASP A 52 -11.49 4.38 9.21
C ASP A 52 -12.35 3.56 10.18
N SER A 53 -12.02 2.28 10.35
CA SER A 53 -12.71 1.40 11.29
C SER A 53 -12.47 1.83 12.74
N ALA A 54 -11.25 2.23 13.08
CA ALA A 54 -10.85 2.68 14.40
C ALA A 54 -11.56 3.98 14.79
N ARG A 55 -11.73 4.90 13.83
CA ARG A 55 -12.55 6.12 13.96
C ARG A 55 -13.99 5.83 14.38
N GLU A 56 -14.55 4.72 13.90
CA GLU A 56 -15.88 4.25 14.27
C GLU A 56 -15.90 3.35 15.53
N GLY A 57 -14.80 3.31 16.29
CA GLY A 57 -14.68 2.52 17.53
C GLY A 57 -14.52 1.02 17.27
N ARG A 58 -14.19 0.60 16.05
CA ARG A 58 -14.01 -0.80 15.68
C ARG A 58 -12.53 -1.11 15.45
N GLY A 59 -11.90 -1.69 16.45
CA GLY A 59 -10.50 -2.13 16.40
C GLY A 59 -10.32 -3.58 15.92
N PHE A 60 -11.07 -4.06 14.93
CA PHE A 60 -10.99 -5.44 14.46
C PHE A 60 -10.89 -5.54 12.94
N GLY A 61 -10.23 -6.58 12.45
CA GLY A 61 -10.26 -6.91 11.03
C GLY A 61 -9.08 -7.79 10.63
N SER A 62 -9.24 -8.47 9.51
CA SER A 62 -8.14 -9.14 8.83
C SER A 62 -8.18 -8.80 7.35
N ALA A 63 -7.02 -8.59 6.74
CA ALA A 63 -6.91 -8.51 5.29
C ALA A 63 -5.49 -8.85 4.83
N SER A 64 -5.24 -8.63 3.53
CA SER A 64 -3.94 -8.91 2.95
C SER A 64 -3.62 -7.98 1.79
N THR A 65 -2.35 -7.57 1.71
CA THR A 65 -1.83 -6.65 0.68
C THR A 65 -0.71 -7.30 -0.13
N ALA A 66 -0.53 -6.83 -1.37
CA ALA A 66 0.53 -7.29 -2.28
C ALA A 66 1.87 -6.61 -1.95
N SER A 67 2.44 -6.90 -0.77
CA SER A 67 3.67 -6.26 -0.29
C SER A 67 4.87 -6.41 -1.22
N MET A 68 4.91 -7.44 -2.07
CA MET A 68 5.98 -7.61 -3.06
C MET A 68 6.19 -6.40 -3.98
N LEU A 69 5.14 -5.61 -4.23
CA LEU A 69 5.18 -4.39 -5.05
C LEU A 69 6.14 -3.33 -4.46
N LEU A 70 6.33 -3.40 -3.15
CA LEU A 70 7.07 -2.44 -2.35
C LEU A 70 8.44 -3.00 -1.94
N MET A 71 8.76 -4.24 -2.35
CA MET A 71 9.99 -4.95 -2.01
C MET A 71 10.96 -5.02 -3.19
N ALA A 72 12.25 -5.06 -2.89
CA ALA A 72 13.31 -5.35 -3.85
C ALA A 72 14.02 -6.67 -3.51
N ASN A 73 14.73 -7.26 -4.47
CA ASN A 73 15.68 -8.34 -4.16
C ASN A 73 16.77 -7.79 -3.21
N GLY A 74 17.04 -8.52 -2.12
CA GLY A 74 17.92 -8.07 -1.04
C GLY A 74 17.16 -7.76 0.25
N GLU A 75 17.66 -6.80 1.02
CA GLU A 75 17.12 -6.44 2.32
C GLU A 75 15.91 -5.51 2.19
N ASN A 76 14.86 -5.78 2.99
CA ASN A 76 13.63 -5.00 3.06
C ASN A 76 13.20 -4.87 4.51
N GLU A 77 12.65 -3.74 4.91
CA GLU A 77 12.02 -3.58 6.22
C GLU A 77 10.53 -3.92 6.13
N ILE A 78 10.04 -4.69 7.09
CA ILE A 78 8.62 -4.80 7.40
C ILE A 78 8.34 -4.19 8.77
N SER A 79 7.22 -3.48 8.90
CA SER A 79 6.85 -2.87 10.18
C SER A 79 5.35 -2.90 10.43
N LEU A 80 5.00 -2.88 11.71
CA LEU A 80 3.65 -2.75 12.23
C LEU A 80 3.63 -1.59 13.22
N GLU A 81 2.73 -0.62 13.02
CA GLU A 81 2.44 0.44 13.98
C GLU A 81 1.18 0.09 14.75
N PHE A 82 1.25 0.19 16.08
CA PHE A 82 0.21 -0.24 17.00
C PHE A 82 -0.20 0.92 17.91
N GLY A 83 -1.50 1.20 17.97
CA GLY A 83 -2.07 2.30 18.75
C GLY A 83 -3.30 1.88 19.52
N ALA A 84 -3.53 2.51 20.67
CA ALA A 84 -4.76 2.33 21.43
C ALA A 84 -5.95 2.84 20.63
N LEU A 85 -7.06 2.11 20.68
CA LEU A 85 -8.29 2.46 19.95
C LEU A 85 -8.90 3.77 20.48
N ASP A 86 -8.74 4.05 21.76
CA ASP A 86 -9.30 5.22 22.44
C ASP A 86 -8.72 6.55 21.95
N TRP A 87 -7.60 6.53 21.20
CA TRP A 87 -7.11 7.70 20.49
C TRP A 87 -8.14 8.30 19.54
N PHE A 88 -9.03 7.49 18.98
CA PHE A 88 -10.06 7.91 18.02
C PHE A 88 -11.39 8.32 18.68
N ALA A 89 -11.50 8.22 20.01
CA ALA A 89 -12.73 8.54 20.74
C ALA A 89 -13.07 10.04 20.70
N SER A 90 -14.37 10.35 20.83
CA SER A 90 -14.94 11.68 20.68
C SER A 90 -14.82 12.63 21.87
N ASP A 91 -14.31 12.15 23.01
CA ASP A 91 -14.54 12.81 24.29
C ASP A 91 -13.33 13.63 24.77
N GLU A 92 -13.53 14.59 25.68
CA GLU A 92 -12.48 15.39 26.34
C GLU A 92 -11.63 14.55 27.33
N VAL A 93 -11.06 13.48 26.82
CA VAL A 93 -10.23 12.52 27.55
C VAL A 93 -8.77 12.92 27.33
N SER A 94 -8.01 13.01 28.42
CA SER A 94 -6.58 13.31 28.36
C SER A 94 -5.82 12.31 27.48
N ASP A 95 -4.74 12.76 26.84
CA ASP A 95 -3.84 11.92 26.04
C ASP A 95 -3.39 10.65 26.79
N LYS A 96 -3.17 10.75 28.10
CA LYS A 96 -2.81 9.62 28.96
C LYS A 96 -3.88 8.52 28.97
N ALA A 97 -5.15 8.90 29.01
CA ALA A 97 -6.25 7.96 29.01
C ALA A 97 -6.53 7.42 27.59
N ARG A 98 -6.39 8.25 26.54
CA ARG A 98 -6.44 7.82 25.14
C ARG A 98 -5.36 6.80 24.78
N ALA A 99 -4.19 6.88 25.42
CA ALA A 99 -3.09 5.95 25.22
C ALA A 99 -3.27 4.60 25.93
N HIS A 100 -4.38 4.37 26.64
CA HIS A 100 -4.64 3.12 27.33
C HIS A 100 -5.10 2.04 26.35
N PHE A 101 -4.42 0.89 26.36
CA PHE A 101 -4.81 -0.24 25.53
C PHE A 101 -5.82 -1.13 26.25
N ASN A 102 -6.75 -1.69 25.49
CA ASN A 102 -7.49 -2.87 25.93
C ASN A 102 -6.49 -4.00 26.26
N PRO A 103 -6.63 -4.72 27.39
CA PRO A 103 -5.73 -5.83 27.75
C PRO A 103 -5.67 -6.97 26.71
N GLU A 104 -6.71 -7.12 25.90
CA GLU A 104 -6.79 -8.10 24.81
C GLU A 104 -6.34 -7.53 23.45
N ALA A 105 -5.84 -6.30 23.41
CA ALA A 105 -5.38 -5.66 22.19
C ALA A 105 -4.23 -6.46 21.55
N LYS A 106 -4.38 -6.77 20.27
CA LYS A 106 -3.42 -7.56 19.50
C LYS A 106 -3.32 -7.05 18.07
N CYS A 107 -2.16 -7.26 17.49
CA CYS A 107 -1.94 -7.05 16.08
C CYS A 107 -0.91 -8.01 15.54
N LYS A 108 -1.22 -8.63 14.40
CA LYS A 108 -0.32 -9.54 13.72
C LYS A 108 -0.05 -9.02 12.31
N LEU A 109 1.21 -9.04 11.91
CA LEU A 109 1.67 -8.91 10.53
C LEU A 109 2.43 -10.17 10.16
N GLU A 110 1.98 -10.89 9.15
CA GLU A 110 2.65 -12.07 8.61
C GLU A 110 3.05 -11.82 7.16
N LEU A 111 4.33 -12.05 6.83
CA LEU A 111 4.81 -11.97 5.47
C LEU A 111 4.89 -13.38 4.89
N THR A 112 4.12 -13.63 3.84
CA THR A 112 3.93 -14.98 3.30
C THR A 112 4.26 -15.02 1.82
N ALA A 113 5.16 -15.94 1.45
CA ALA A 113 5.50 -16.26 0.08
C ALA A 113 4.60 -17.38 -0.44
N MET A 114 4.10 -17.21 -1.66
CA MET A 114 3.22 -18.17 -2.31
C MET A 114 3.76 -18.52 -3.70
N ARG A 115 3.84 -19.82 -4.01
CA ARG A 115 4.18 -20.36 -5.34
C ARG A 115 3.20 -21.47 -5.70
N GLY A 116 2.20 -21.15 -6.50
CA GLY A 116 1.11 -22.07 -6.81
C GLY A 116 0.36 -22.46 -5.54
N LYS A 117 0.28 -23.76 -5.22
CA LYS A 117 -0.35 -24.25 -3.98
C LYS A 117 0.55 -24.23 -2.75
N LYS A 118 1.85 -23.93 -2.92
CA LYS A 118 2.80 -23.87 -1.80
C LYS A 118 2.76 -22.48 -1.18
N SER A 119 2.70 -22.43 0.14
CA SER A 119 2.74 -21.22 0.93
C SER A 119 3.78 -21.39 2.04
N GLU A 120 4.58 -20.36 2.28
CA GLU A 120 5.63 -20.32 3.28
C GLU A 120 5.60 -18.98 4.01
N VAL A 121 5.56 -19.03 5.35
CA VAL A 121 5.68 -17.84 6.18
C VAL A 121 7.14 -17.44 6.26
N LEU A 122 7.48 -16.29 5.66
CA LEU A 122 8.82 -15.75 5.66
C LEU A 122 9.18 -15.13 7.01
N THR A 123 8.20 -14.47 7.65
CA THR A 123 8.33 -13.85 8.97
C THR A 123 6.97 -13.42 9.53
N ALA A 124 6.83 -13.18 10.84
CA ALA A 124 5.59 -12.64 11.44
C ALA A 124 5.83 -11.77 12.68
N ILE A 125 5.34 -10.52 12.71
CA ILE A 125 5.40 -9.63 13.89
C ILE A 125 4.04 -9.72 14.58
N GLU A 126 3.99 -10.34 15.76
CA GLU A 126 2.83 -10.34 16.63
C GLU A 126 3.07 -9.43 17.82
N VAL A 127 2.13 -8.52 18.07
CA VAL A 127 2.14 -7.56 19.17
C VAL A 127 0.94 -7.84 20.06
N ALA A 128 1.17 -7.87 21.37
CA ALA A 128 0.14 -8.01 22.38
C ALA A 128 0.50 -7.21 23.64
N MET A 129 -0.44 -7.12 24.57
CA MET A 129 -0.22 -6.45 25.85
C MET A 129 0.52 -7.36 26.83
N ASP A 130 1.55 -6.81 27.49
CA ASP A 130 2.18 -7.45 28.64
C ASP A 130 1.35 -7.27 29.92
N LYS A 131 1.85 -7.85 31.03
CA LYS A 131 1.19 -7.76 32.35
C LYS A 131 1.09 -6.34 32.90
N ASN A 132 1.88 -5.41 32.38
CA ASN A 132 1.90 -4.00 32.78
C ASN A 132 1.05 -3.13 31.84
N GLY A 133 0.35 -3.73 30.87
CA GLY A 133 -0.41 -2.99 29.87
C GLY A 133 0.48 -2.25 28.88
N GLN A 134 1.69 -2.74 28.61
CA GLN A 134 2.58 -2.23 27.57
C GLN A 134 2.57 -3.13 26.33
N PRO A 135 2.54 -2.57 25.12
CA PRO A 135 2.61 -3.37 23.91
C PRO A 135 4.02 -3.93 23.72
N VAL A 136 4.10 -5.24 23.54
CA VAL A 136 5.35 -5.99 23.33
C VAL A 136 5.21 -6.94 22.15
N ALA A 137 6.32 -7.20 21.46
CA ALA A 137 6.35 -8.24 20.43
C ALA A 137 6.35 -9.61 21.12
N THR A 138 5.42 -10.49 20.75
CA THR A 138 5.31 -11.85 21.28
C THR A 138 5.97 -12.89 20.38
N THR A 139 6.17 -12.58 19.10
CA THR A 139 6.91 -13.48 18.21
C THR A 139 8.38 -13.54 18.62
N PRO A 140 8.94 -14.73 18.89
CA PRO A 140 10.33 -14.88 19.25
C PRO A 140 11.28 -14.28 18.20
N MET A 141 12.32 -13.64 18.71
CA MET A 141 13.32 -12.89 17.96
C MET A 141 14.08 -13.75 16.92
N ASN A 142 14.20 -15.06 17.19
CA ASN A 142 14.97 -16.05 16.43
C ASN A 142 14.19 -17.36 16.28
N GLU A 143 13.00 -17.35 15.67
CA GLU A 143 12.36 -18.61 15.32
C GLU A 143 13.03 -19.22 14.09
N THR A 144 13.69 -20.38 14.26
CA THR A 144 14.35 -21.14 13.19
C THR A 144 13.41 -21.46 12.01
N LYS A 145 12.09 -21.43 12.22
CA LYS A 145 11.09 -21.65 11.17
C LYS A 145 11.04 -20.54 10.12
N TYR A 146 11.55 -19.35 10.42
CA TYR A 146 11.53 -18.21 9.51
C TYR A 146 12.81 -18.15 8.68
N ALA A 147 12.71 -18.51 7.41
CA ALA A 147 13.86 -18.61 6.51
C ALA A 147 14.45 -17.25 6.07
N ALA A 148 13.73 -16.14 6.25
CA ALA A 148 14.07 -14.84 5.65
C ALA A 148 14.50 -13.75 6.65
N ILE A 149 14.51 -14.02 7.97
CA ILE A 149 14.82 -13.00 8.98
C ILE A 149 16.28 -12.59 8.89
N SER A 150 16.52 -11.27 8.86
CA SER A 150 17.87 -10.69 8.93
C SER A 150 18.15 -10.02 10.28
N THR A 151 17.12 -9.50 10.96
CA THR A 151 17.27 -8.85 12.28
C THR A 151 16.15 -9.22 13.25
N PRO A 152 16.41 -9.12 14.57
CA PRO A 152 15.40 -9.01 15.62
C PRO A 152 14.29 -8.00 15.33
N VAL A 153 13.13 -8.19 15.98
CA VAL A 153 12.09 -7.15 16.06
C VAL A 153 12.56 -6.04 17.00
N VAL A 154 12.54 -4.80 16.52
CA VAL A 154 12.86 -3.61 17.28
C VAL A 154 11.58 -2.82 17.55
N ARG A 155 11.41 -2.33 18.78
CA ARG A 155 10.29 -1.49 19.20
C ARG A 155 10.72 -0.04 19.31
N HIS A 156 9.97 0.86 18.69
CA HIS A 156 10.12 2.30 18.80
C HIS A 156 8.79 2.93 19.22
N VAL A 157 8.84 3.92 20.12
CA VAL A 157 7.70 4.79 20.37
C VAL A 157 7.80 5.96 19.40
N ILE A 158 6.75 6.21 18.64
CA ILE A 158 6.68 7.27 17.64
C ILE A 158 5.43 8.13 17.85
N GLN A 159 5.45 9.34 17.31
CA GLN A 159 4.25 10.15 17.16
C GLN A 159 3.62 9.85 15.81
N ALA A 160 2.29 9.77 15.76
CA ALA A 160 1.55 9.64 14.51
C ALA A 160 1.70 10.90 13.64
N ASP A 161 1.27 10.79 12.38
CA ASP A 161 1.23 11.93 11.46
C ASP A 161 0.33 13.04 12.05
N ASN A 162 0.91 14.18 12.39
CA ASN A 162 0.14 15.37 12.78
C ASN A 162 -0.49 16.01 11.54
N VAL A 163 -1.69 16.55 11.72
CA VAL A 163 -2.43 17.25 10.66
C VAL A 163 -2.68 18.72 11.02
N GLU A 164 -2.84 19.54 10.00
CA GLU A 164 -3.11 20.98 10.11
C GLU A 164 -4.49 21.24 9.51
N ALA A 165 -5.39 21.91 10.22
CA ALA A 165 -6.71 22.27 9.67
C ALA A 165 -6.59 23.34 8.58
N GLY A 166 -7.55 23.37 7.63
CA GLY A 166 -7.67 24.43 6.63
C GLY A 166 -6.98 24.16 5.28
N HIS A 167 -6.40 22.98 5.09
CA HIS A 167 -5.83 22.53 3.81
C HIS A 167 -6.78 21.63 3.02
N ILE A 168 -8.00 21.41 3.53
CA ILE A 168 -9.11 20.73 2.88
C ILE A 168 -10.42 21.44 3.28
N GLU A 169 -11.49 21.31 2.49
CA GLU A 169 -12.77 21.91 2.86
C GLU A 169 -13.26 21.37 4.20
N LYS A 170 -13.79 22.26 5.05
CA LYS A 170 -14.16 21.95 6.44
C LYS A 170 -15.06 20.71 6.58
N LYS A 171 -15.96 20.47 5.63
CA LYS A 171 -16.87 19.32 5.67
C LYS A 171 -16.19 17.95 5.46
N TYR A 172 -14.97 17.94 4.93
CA TYR A 172 -14.14 16.75 4.74
C TYR A 172 -12.99 16.66 5.76
N PHE A 173 -12.90 17.58 6.72
CA PHE A 173 -11.89 17.52 7.77
C PHE A 173 -12.48 16.91 9.04
N ASP A 174 -11.95 15.76 9.46
CA ASP A 174 -12.25 15.18 10.77
C ASP A 174 -10.98 15.14 11.65
N PRO A 175 -10.89 15.95 12.72
CA PRO A 175 -9.75 15.93 13.63
C PRO A 175 -9.59 14.61 14.40
N LYS A 176 -10.62 13.73 14.40
CA LYS A 176 -10.53 12.40 15.01
C LYS A 176 -9.84 11.38 14.11
N GLU A 177 -9.80 11.64 12.81
CA GLU A 177 -9.18 10.73 11.85
C GLU A 177 -7.66 10.68 12.06
N PHE A 178 -7.06 11.83 12.39
CA PHE A 178 -5.66 11.95 12.79
C PHE A 178 -5.57 12.66 14.15
N PRO A 179 -5.78 11.93 15.26
CA PRO A 179 -5.81 12.53 16.58
C PRO A 179 -4.48 13.23 16.92
N PRO A 180 -4.51 14.45 17.47
CA PRO A 180 -3.30 15.14 17.86
C PRO A 180 -2.55 14.37 18.96
N ASN A 181 -1.22 14.43 18.93
CA ASN A 181 -0.33 13.77 19.91
C ASN A 181 -0.47 12.25 20.00
N MET A 182 -1.13 11.61 19.02
CA MET A 182 -1.34 10.18 19.01
C MET A 182 0.01 9.45 19.08
N THR A 183 0.20 8.72 20.17
CA THR A 183 1.39 7.90 20.38
C THR A 183 1.17 6.52 19.80
N LEU A 184 2.09 6.09 18.93
CA LEU A 184 2.12 4.78 18.32
C LEU A 184 3.37 4.01 18.73
N TYR A 185 3.27 2.69 18.72
CA TYR A 185 4.39 1.77 18.92
C TYR A 185 4.69 1.09 17.61
N ARG A 186 5.83 1.41 17.01
CA ARG A 186 6.32 0.76 15.78
C ARG A 186 7.17 -0.45 16.15
N PHE A 187 6.85 -1.59 15.56
CA PHE A 187 7.62 -2.81 15.63
C PHE A 187 8.13 -3.11 14.23
N SER A 188 9.44 -3.17 14.03
CA SER A 188 10.03 -3.39 12.70
C SER A 188 11.16 -4.41 12.73
N ARG A 189 11.48 -4.96 11.55
CA ARG A 189 12.71 -5.72 11.30
C ARG A 189 13.01 -5.83 9.81
N SER A 190 14.25 -6.20 9.53
CA SER A 190 14.70 -6.53 8.18
C SER A 190 14.45 -8.00 7.82
N VAL A 191 14.06 -8.22 6.57
CA VAL A 191 13.98 -9.51 5.89
C VAL A 191 14.76 -9.49 4.59
N LYS A 192 15.37 -10.63 4.23
CA LYS A 192 16.09 -10.78 2.97
C LYS A 192 15.24 -11.58 1.98
N ILE A 193 14.93 -10.96 0.85
CA ILE A 193 14.04 -11.49 -0.18
C ILE A 193 14.81 -11.75 -1.47
N SER A 194 14.44 -12.80 -2.20
CA SER A 194 14.97 -13.11 -3.53
C SER A 194 13.89 -13.64 -4.46
N GLY A 195 14.10 -13.51 -5.77
CA GLY A 195 13.19 -14.00 -6.80
C GLY A 195 12.03 -13.06 -7.10
N LEU A 196 12.12 -11.78 -6.69
CA LEU A 196 11.20 -10.73 -7.10
C LEU A 196 11.53 -10.24 -8.52
N PRO A 197 10.56 -9.69 -9.25
CA PRO A 197 10.83 -8.94 -10.47
C PRO A 197 11.73 -7.73 -10.18
N ASP A 198 12.50 -7.33 -11.19
CA ASP A 198 13.20 -6.05 -11.15
C ASP A 198 12.20 -4.93 -11.45
N TRP A 199 11.55 -4.41 -10.40
CA TRP A 199 10.66 -3.25 -10.55
C TRP A 199 11.43 -2.03 -11.07
N GLU A 200 10.80 -1.22 -11.92
CA GLU A 200 11.46 -0.05 -12.50
C GLU A 200 11.96 0.94 -11.43
N TRP A 201 11.26 1.03 -10.30
CA TRP A 201 11.65 1.91 -9.18
C TRP A 201 12.91 1.46 -8.42
N VAL A 202 13.34 0.20 -8.53
CA VAL A 202 14.48 -0.33 -7.73
C VAL A 202 15.77 0.44 -7.98
N LYS A 203 15.96 0.91 -9.22
CA LYS A 203 17.13 1.68 -9.66
C LYS A 203 16.85 3.19 -9.75
N ALA A 204 15.73 3.66 -9.19
CA ALA A 204 15.39 5.07 -9.20
C ALA A 204 16.43 5.89 -8.43
N THR A 205 16.63 7.12 -8.88
CA THR A 205 17.45 8.09 -8.14
C THR A 205 16.74 8.48 -6.84
N PRO A 206 17.40 8.44 -5.67
CA PRO A 206 16.78 8.83 -4.42
C PRO A 206 16.27 10.28 -4.44
N TYR A 207 15.02 10.44 -4.01
CA TYR A 207 14.39 11.72 -3.74
C TYR A 207 14.82 12.23 -2.35
N THR A 208 15.30 13.48 -2.30
CA THR A 208 15.80 14.14 -1.08
C THR A 208 15.18 15.52 -0.85
N ASP A 209 14.17 15.88 -1.66
CA ASP A 209 13.44 17.14 -1.60
C ASP A 209 14.25 18.41 -1.87
N THR A 210 15.23 18.33 -2.78
CA THR A 210 15.85 19.55 -3.31
C THR A 210 14.83 20.39 -4.08
N SER A 211 15.04 21.71 -4.17
CA SER A 211 14.12 22.60 -4.89
C SER A 211 13.88 22.17 -6.35
N GLU A 212 14.93 21.68 -7.01
CA GLU A 212 14.86 21.11 -8.36
C GLU A 212 13.94 19.87 -8.41
N GLN A 213 14.16 18.90 -7.51
CA GLN A 213 13.34 17.69 -7.41
C GLN A 213 11.88 18.01 -7.06
N ARG A 214 11.66 18.97 -6.15
CA ARG A 214 10.32 19.45 -5.77
C ARG A 214 9.56 20.00 -6.97
N GLN A 215 10.18 20.91 -7.71
CA GLN A 215 9.55 21.50 -8.89
C GLN A 215 9.27 20.46 -9.97
N GLN A 216 10.19 19.50 -10.18
CA GLN A 216 9.98 18.41 -11.12
C GLN A 216 8.81 17.50 -10.68
N LEU A 217 8.67 17.19 -9.38
CA LEU A 217 7.55 16.39 -8.88
C LEU A 217 6.23 17.14 -9.03
N GLN A 218 6.20 18.44 -8.70
CA GLN A 218 5.01 19.28 -8.89
C GLN A 218 4.59 19.34 -10.37
N ARG A 219 5.55 19.43 -11.30
CA ARG A 219 5.26 19.33 -12.75
C ARG A 219 4.67 17.98 -13.14
N ALA A 220 5.14 16.88 -12.54
CA ALA A 220 4.57 15.55 -12.78
C ALA A 220 3.12 15.44 -12.28
N TYR A 221 2.82 15.92 -11.06
CA TYR A 221 1.45 16.01 -10.57
C TYR A 221 0.57 16.89 -11.46
N MET A 222 1.06 18.06 -11.89
CA MET A 222 0.31 18.96 -12.78
C MET A 222 0.01 18.31 -14.14
N ALA A 223 0.93 17.50 -14.67
CA ALA A 223 0.69 16.76 -15.90
C ALA A 223 -0.45 15.74 -15.73
N VAL A 224 -0.46 14.98 -14.63
CA VAL A 224 -1.55 14.04 -14.32
C VAL A 224 -2.87 14.78 -14.11
N TRP A 225 -2.85 15.85 -13.32
CA TRP A 225 -4.01 16.70 -13.05
C TRP A 225 -4.63 17.22 -14.34
N LYS A 226 -3.81 17.71 -15.27
CA LYS A 226 -4.27 18.23 -16.56
C LYS A 226 -4.94 17.13 -17.39
N THR A 227 -4.35 15.93 -17.43
CA THR A 227 -4.91 14.80 -18.16
C THR A 227 -6.26 14.36 -17.59
N TYR A 228 -6.39 14.33 -16.26
CA TYR A 228 -7.68 14.07 -15.60
C TYR A 228 -8.70 15.16 -15.93
N ASN A 229 -8.29 16.43 -15.87
CA ASN A 229 -9.16 17.56 -16.17
C ASN A 229 -9.66 17.56 -17.63
N THR A 230 -8.83 17.13 -18.58
CA THR A 230 -9.22 16.95 -19.99
C THR A 230 -9.96 15.64 -20.26
N LYS A 231 -10.16 14.81 -19.24
CA LYS A 231 -10.82 13.50 -19.33
C LYS A 231 -10.18 12.54 -20.34
N ASP A 232 -8.87 12.67 -20.56
CA ASP A 232 -8.15 11.85 -21.54
C ASP A 232 -7.75 10.51 -20.92
N ILE A 233 -8.69 9.58 -20.93
CA ILE A 233 -8.56 8.27 -20.26
C ILE A 233 -7.39 7.44 -20.83
N ASN A 234 -7.10 7.58 -22.13
CA ASN A 234 -6.01 6.84 -22.77
C ASN A 234 -4.66 7.35 -22.26
N THR A 235 -4.50 8.67 -22.17
CA THR A 235 -3.28 9.26 -21.62
C THR A 235 -3.14 8.98 -20.12
N ILE A 236 -4.23 8.92 -19.33
CA ILE A 236 -4.18 8.51 -17.92
C ILE A 236 -3.63 7.09 -17.81
N ARG A 237 -4.12 6.16 -18.63
CA ARG A 237 -3.64 4.78 -18.65
C ARG A 237 -2.16 4.71 -18.99
N GLU A 238 -1.71 5.42 -20.03
CA GLU A 238 -0.30 5.44 -20.42
C GLU A 238 0.59 6.05 -19.32
N GLN A 239 0.14 7.09 -18.61
CA GLN A 239 0.85 7.65 -17.46
C GLN A 239 0.99 6.65 -16.30
N GLN A 240 0.06 5.69 -16.19
CA GLN A 240 0.06 4.64 -15.16
C GLN A 240 0.71 3.33 -15.61
N LYS A 241 1.23 3.24 -16.83
CA LYS A 241 1.70 1.98 -17.44
C LYS A 241 2.68 1.19 -16.58
N THR A 242 3.66 1.86 -15.98
CA THR A 242 4.63 1.20 -15.09
C THR A 242 3.95 0.63 -13.84
N ALA A 243 3.07 1.40 -13.20
CA ALA A 243 2.27 0.92 -12.07
C ALA A 243 1.34 -0.25 -12.47
N LEU A 244 0.63 -0.14 -13.61
CA LEU A 244 -0.27 -1.19 -14.09
C LEU A 244 0.46 -2.50 -14.37
N LYS A 245 1.66 -2.46 -14.95
CA LYS A 245 2.51 -3.65 -15.13
C LYS A 245 2.90 -4.28 -13.79
N ALA A 246 3.26 -3.46 -12.81
CA ALA A 246 3.64 -3.94 -11.50
C ALA A 246 2.45 -4.65 -10.81
N TRP A 247 1.28 -4.00 -10.80
CA TRP A 247 0.04 -4.57 -10.28
C TRP A 247 -0.35 -5.85 -11.03
N ALA A 248 -0.32 -5.86 -12.36
CA ALA A 248 -0.64 -7.05 -13.17
C ALA A 248 0.27 -8.24 -12.87
N TRP A 249 1.54 -7.97 -12.59
CA TRP A 249 2.45 -9.00 -12.12
C TRP A 249 2.02 -9.56 -10.76
N ALA A 250 1.72 -8.67 -9.80
CA ALA A 250 1.46 -9.01 -8.41
C ALA A 250 0.06 -9.61 -8.16
N THR A 251 -0.92 -9.36 -9.02
CA THR A 251 -2.28 -9.91 -8.89
C THR A 251 -2.54 -11.06 -9.86
N GLY A 252 -1.79 -11.15 -10.95
CA GLY A 252 -2.07 -12.09 -12.04
C GLY A 252 -3.21 -11.63 -12.97
N GLU A 253 -3.72 -10.40 -12.78
CA GLU A 253 -4.71 -9.78 -13.65
C GLU A 253 -4.07 -9.11 -14.87
N SER A 254 -4.89 -8.70 -15.84
CA SER A 254 -4.44 -7.86 -16.95
C SER A 254 -4.33 -6.39 -16.52
N GLU A 255 -3.46 -5.63 -17.20
CA GLU A 255 -3.36 -4.17 -17.01
C GLU A 255 -4.73 -3.48 -17.23
N GLU A 256 -5.54 -4.00 -18.17
CA GLU A 256 -6.90 -3.49 -18.42
C GLU A 256 -7.83 -3.71 -17.23
N SER A 257 -7.86 -4.92 -16.66
CA SER A 257 -8.71 -5.24 -15.50
C SER A 257 -8.40 -4.31 -14.32
N ILE A 258 -7.10 -4.13 -14.06
CA ILE A 258 -6.63 -3.26 -12.97
C ILE A 258 -6.93 -1.80 -13.25
N PHE A 259 -6.80 -1.34 -14.49
CA PHE A 259 -7.09 0.04 -14.83
C PHE A 259 -8.59 0.37 -14.72
N THR A 260 -9.43 -0.53 -15.24
CA THR A 260 -10.89 -0.35 -15.29
C THR A 260 -11.57 -0.56 -13.94
N SER A 261 -10.94 -1.26 -12.99
CA SER A 261 -11.43 -1.40 -11.61
C SER A 261 -11.16 -0.19 -10.72
N LYS A 262 -10.27 0.72 -11.12
CA LYS A 262 -10.00 1.95 -10.35
C LYS A 262 -11.23 2.88 -10.40
N PRO A 263 -11.63 3.50 -9.27
CA PRO A 263 -12.79 4.41 -9.24
C PRO A 263 -12.73 5.54 -10.27
N ILE A 264 -11.52 6.03 -10.60
CA ILE A 264 -11.38 7.07 -11.61
C ILE A 264 -11.97 6.69 -12.98
N TYR A 265 -11.95 5.41 -13.36
CA TYR A 265 -12.44 4.95 -14.67
C TYR A 265 -13.94 5.21 -14.88
N SER A 266 -14.73 5.12 -13.80
CA SER A 266 -16.13 5.53 -13.76
C SER A 266 -16.28 7.03 -13.45
N ASN A 267 -15.61 7.52 -12.42
CA ASN A 267 -15.89 8.86 -11.87
C ASN A 267 -15.57 9.99 -12.87
N ILE A 268 -14.59 9.80 -13.75
CA ILE A 268 -14.25 10.80 -14.79
C ILE A 268 -15.40 11.06 -15.78
N LYS A 269 -16.29 10.08 -15.93
CA LYS A 269 -17.48 10.10 -16.79
C LYS A 269 -18.72 10.60 -16.04
N ALA A 270 -18.67 10.66 -14.71
CA ALA A 270 -19.80 11.08 -13.88
C ALA A 270 -20.19 12.56 -14.10
N LYS A 271 -21.43 12.88 -13.72
CA LYS A 271 -21.95 14.24 -13.79
C LYS A 271 -21.11 15.17 -12.91
N ASN A 272 -20.89 16.39 -13.42
CA ASN A 272 -20.15 17.44 -12.73
C ASN A 272 -18.75 17.02 -12.24
N PHE A 273 -18.13 16.00 -12.86
CA PHE A 273 -16.72 15.70 -12.62
C PHE A 273 -15.89 16.98 -12.79
N LYS A 274 -15.14 17.34 -11.75
CA LYS A 274 -14.35 18.56 -11.71
C LYS A 274 -13.11 18.36 -10.86
N MET A 275 -11.94 18.53 -11.48
CA MET A 275 -10.68 18.55 -10.75
C MET A 275 -10.60 19.76 -9.81
N ILE A 276 -10.02 19.55 -8.63
CA ILE A 276 -9.76 20.61 -7.65
C ILE A 276 -8.45 21.32 -8.02
N PRO A 277 -8.42 22.66 -8.17
CA PRO A 277 -7.18 23.38 -8.41
C PRO A 277 -6.13 23.08 -7.33
N ILE A 278 -4.88 22.83 -7.75
CA ILE A 278 -3.81 22.50 -6.82
C ILE A 278 -3.28 23.79 -6.19
N ASN A 279 -3.39 23.88 -4.87
CA ASN A 279 -2.60 24.79 -4.05
C ASN A 279 -1.44 24.01 -3.41
N TRP A 280 -0.20 24.32 -3.81
CA TRP A 280 0.96 23.54 -3.38
C TRP A 280 1.26 23.65 -1.88
N ASP A 281 0.82 24.74 -1.24
CA ASP A 281 1.03 24.95 0.20
C ASP A 281 0.18 24.01 1.06
N ASP A 282 -0.82 23.35 0.48
CA ASP A 282 -1.68 22.36 1.16
C ASP A 282 -1.02 20.98 1.29
N TYR A 283 0.13 20.77 0.65
CA TYR A 283 0.75 19.45 0.54
C TYR A 283 2.15 19.42 1.14
N ARG A 284 2.48 18.29 1.75
CA ARG A 284 3.84 17.94 2.20
C ARG A 284 4.33 16.68 1.51
N VAL A 285 5.64 16.48 1.55
CA VAL A 285 6.29 15.32 0.93
C VAL A 285 6.29 14.12 1.86
N LYS A 286 5.96 12.95 1.33
CA LYS A 286 6.19 11.66 1.97
C LYS A 286 7.21 10.87 1.16
N ILE A 287 8.40 10.70 1.74
CA ILE A 287 9.53 9.97 1.15
C ILE A 287 9.51 8.55 1.73
N MET A 288 9.58 7.55 0.87
CA MET A 288 9.47 6.13 1.25
C MET A 288 10.51 5.30 0.49
N ASN A 289 10.70 4.05 0.90
CA ASN A 289 11.53 3.08 0.20
C ASN A 289 12.96 3.60 -0.07
N GLN A 290 13.58 4.15 0.98
CA GLN A 290 14.93 4.74 0.95
C GLN A 290 15.07 5.88 -0.07
N GLY A 291 14.01 6.66 -0.27
CA GLY A 291 14.00 7.77 -1.22
C GLY A 291 13.61 7.38 -2.65
N ARG A 292 13.49 6.09 -2.97
CA ARG A 292 13.14 5.65 -4.33
C ARG A 292 11.66 5.86 -4.66
N MET A 293 10.82 6.02 -3.65
CA MET A 293 9.40 6.31 -3.79
C MET A 293 9.05 7.62 -3.08
N VAL A 294 8.20 8.43 -3.71
CA VAL A 294 7.75 9.70 -3.17
C VAL A 294 6.29 9.97 -3.55
N LYS A 295 5.53 10.57 -2.64
CA LYS A 295 4.22 11.15 -2.94
C LYS A 295 4.02 12.47 -2.20
N LEU A 296 3.07 13.27 -2.68
CA LEU A 296 2.53 14.41 -1.97
C LEU A 296 1.27 14.01 -1.23
N VAL A 297 1.17 14.42 0.03
CA VAL A 297 0.02 14.17 0.91
C VAL A 297 -0.51 15.49 1.44
N ASN A 298 -1.83 15.63 1.56
CA ASN A 298 -2.43 16.84 2.09
C ASN A 298 -2.11 16.98 3.59
N LYS A 299 -1.96 18.22 4.06
CA LYS A 299 -1.63 18.51 5.46
C LYS A 299 -2.80 18.32 6.43
N SER A 300 -4.05 18.46 5.97
CA SER A 300 -5.25 18.18 6.76
C SER A 300 -5.65 16.71 6.73
N ASP A 301 -5.40 16.04 5.60
CA ASP A 301 -5.73 14.63 5.38
C ASP A 301 -4.59 13.94 4.59
N PRO A 302 -3.67 13.23 5.27
CA PRO A 302 -2.58 12.52 4.64
C PRO A 302 -2.97 11.43 3.62
N GLU A 303 -4.25 11.03 3.55
CA GLU A 303 -4.76 10.13 2.52
C GLU A 303 -5.12 10.86 1.23
N SER A 304 -5.37 12.16 1.30
CA SER A 304 -5.60 13.03 0.15
C SER A 304 -4.31 13.43 -0.59
N SER A 305 -4.41 13.63 -1.90
CA SER A 305 -3.29 14.00 -2.78
C SER A 305 -3.64 15.20 -3.68
N PRO A 306 -2.68 15.79 -4.40
CA PRO A 306 -2.97 16.83 -5.39
C PRO A 306 -3.90 16.39 -6.53
N ILE A 307 -4.13 15.09 -6.72
CA ILE A 307 -5.03 14.54 -7.75
C ILE A 307 -6.39 14.26 -7.12
N SER A 308 -7.06 15.32 -6.67
CA SER A 308 -8.40 15.27 -6.09
C SER A 308 -9.44 15.95 -6.99
N TYR A 309 -10.66 15.46 -6.92
CA TYR A 309 -11.78 15.89 -7.76
C TYR A 309 -13.12 15.72 -7.05
N TYR A 310 -14.10 16.49 -7.52
CA TYR A 310 -15.50 16.30 -7.20
C TYR A 310 -16.20 15.52 -8.30
N TYR A 311 -17.20 14.73 -7.93
CA TYR A 311 -18.22 14.21 -8.84
C TYR A 311 -19.56 14.12 -8.09
N ILE A 312 -20.66 14.01 -8.83
CA ILE A 312 -21.96 13.68 -8.25
C ILE A 312 -22.15 12.17 -8.31
N ASP A 313 -22.41 11.56 -7.16
CA ASP A 313 -22.81 10.16 -7.11
C ASP A 313 -24.22 10.00 -7.70
N ASP A 314 -24.38 9.04 -8.60
CA ASP A 314 -25.64 8.82 -9.30
C ASP A 314 -26.69 8.14 -8.40
N GLU A 315 -26.29 7.52 -7.28
CA GLU A 315 -27.21 6.83 -6.36
C GLU A 315 -27.97 7.79 -5.44
N ASP A 316 -27.28 8.75 -4.82
CA ASP A 316 -27.86 9.68 -3.84
C ASP A 316 -27.86 11.16 -4.30
N GLY A 317 -27.17 11.49 -5.40
CA GLY A 317 -27.05 12.85 -5.92
C GLY A 317 -26.09 13.74 -5.15
N GLU A 318 -25.33 13.19 -4.19
CA GLU A 318 -24.43 13.95 -3.34
C GLU A 318 -23.11 14.29 -4.05
N THR A 319 -22.50 15.40 -3.62
CA THR A 319 -21.16 15.79 -4.12
C THR A 319 -20.08 15.08 -3.32
N VAL A 320 -19.40 14.14 -3.97
CA VAL A 320 -18.34 13.33 -3.37
C VAL A 320 -16.97 13.95 -3.69
N LEU A 321 -16.12 14.04 -2.67
CA LEU A 321 -14.68 14.29 -2.84
C LEU A 321 -13.99 12.94 -3.03
N ALA A 322 -13.22 12.80 -4.11
CA ALA A 322 -12.38 11.64 -4.34
C ALA A 322 -10.95 12.06 -4.69
N THR A 323 -10.01 11.16 -4.41
CA THR A 323 -8.57 11.38 -4.60
C THR A 323 -7.95 10.15 -5.27
N THR A 324 -6.96 10.36 -6.14
CA THR A 324 -6.01 9.33 -6.55
C THR A 324 -4.68 9.62 -5.89
N THR A 325 -4.00 8.62 -5.32
CA THR A 325 -2.78 8.80 -4.50
C THR A 325 -1.54 8.18 -5.15
N PRO A 326 -1.13 8.63 -6.36
CA PRO A 326 -0.03 7.99 -7.08
C PRO A 326 1.29 8.08 -6.31
N ILE A 327 2.05 6.99 -6.33
CA ILE A 327 3.44 6.97 -5.86
C ILE A 327 4.37 7.13 -7.06
N PHE A 328 5.30 8.07 -6.96
CA PHE A 328 6.27 8.37 -8.01
C PHE A 328 7.68 7.89 -7.66
N SER A 329 8.46 7.61 -8.69
CA SER A 329 9.91 7.40 -8.61
C SER A 329 10.64 8.27 -9.63
N LEU A 330 11.83 8.76 -9.30
CA LEU A 330 12.69 9.51 -10.22
C LEU A 330 13.52 8.54 -11.06
N ILE A 331 13.04 8.23 -12.25
CA ILE A 331 13.63 7.25 -13.17
C ILE A 331 14.14 8.00 -14.41
N ASN A 332 15.42 7.86 -14.72
CA ASN A 332 16.06 8.52 -15.88
C ASN A 332 15.78 10.04 -15.94
N GLY A 333 15.82 10.70 -14.78
CA GLY A 333 15.59 12.15 -14.65
C GLY A 333 14.12 12.59 -14.80
N ARG A 334 13.15 11.67 -14.74
CA ARG A 334 11.72 11.99 -14.80
C ARG A 334 10.94 11.25 -13.72
N PHE A 335 9.89 11.87 -13.20
CA PHE A 335 8.97 11.21 -12.28
C PHE A 335 7.98 10.32 -13.04
N VAL A 336 7.94 9.05 -12.65
CA VAL A 336 7.07 8.01 -13.23
C VAL A 336 6.18 7.45 -12.13
N GLN A 337 4.90 7.20 -12.42
CA GLN A 337 3.98 6.54 -11.48
C GLN A 337 4.33 5.06 -11.41
N VAL A 338 4.64 4.56 -10.22
CA VAL A 338 5.15 3.19 -10.03
C VAL A 338 4.23 2.29 -9.23
N ILE A 339 3.26 2.85 -8.46
CA ILE A 339 2.24 2.12 -7.70
C ILE A 339 0.91 2.88 -7.72
#